data_AF-A0A180FXR4-F1
#
_entry.id   AF-A0A180FXR4-F1
#
_cell.length_a   1.000
_cell.length_b   1.000
_cell.length_c   1.000
_cell.angle_alpha   90.00
_cell.angle_beta   90.00
_cell.angle_gamma   90.00
#
_symmetry.space_group_name_H-M   'P 1'
#
loop_
_entity.id
_entity.type
_entity.pdbx_description
1 polymer ?
#
loop_
_entity_poly.entity_id
_entity_poly.type
_entity_poly.pdbx_seq_one_letter_code
_entity_poly.pdbx_strand_id
1 'polypeptide(L)'
;MCRLHESLLPAAVAQMLDGDRTGWRDDNQDLPLFACGISLVVRPHNPMAPTVHLNCRYLEVLDPHSQDKRTNPKVRWFGGGADLTPSDLLPWDPDAQHFHTLLKTLR
;
A
#
# COMPACT_ATOMS: atom_id res chain seq x y z
N MET A 1 11.98 -4.52 -1.75
CA MET A 1 10.79 -5.42 -1.73
C MET A 1 10.71 -6.04 -0.35
N CYS A 2 9.53 -6.05 0.26
CA CYS A 2 9.27 -6.64 1.58
C CYS A 2 8.14 -7.67 1.50
N ARG A 3 8.21 -8.72 2.30
CA ARG A 3 7.21 -9.78 2.44
C ARG A 3 7.11 -10.17 3.91
N LEU A 4 5.89 -10.27 4.43
CA LEU A 4 5.58 -10.59 5.81
C LEU A 4 4.49 -11.67 5.83
N HIS A 5 4.68 -12.72 6.63
CA HIS A 5 3.57 -13.59 7.07
C HIS A 5 3.71 -13.75 8.57
N GLU A 6 2.82 -13.11 9.30
CA GLU A 6 2.83 -13.08 10.75
C GLU A 6 1.38 -13.04 11.23
N SER A 7 1.19 -13.17 12.54
CA SER A 7 -0.10 -12.93 13.17
C SER A 7 -0.30 -11.43 13.45
N LEU A 8 -1.45 -10.89 13.07
CA LEU A 8 -1.94 -9.59 13.48
C LEU A 8 -2.39 -9.65 14.93
N LEU A 9 -1.69 -8.90 15.79
CA LEU A 9 -2.06 -8.74 17.19
C LEU A 9 -3.40 -8.01 17.34
N PRO A 10 -4.18 -8.29 18.40
CA PRO A 10 -5.45 -7.63 18.74
C PRO A 10 -5.44 -6.09 18.59
N ALA A 11 -4.40 -5.44 19.10
CA ALA A 11 -4.26 -3.98 19.02
C ALA A 11 -4.12 -3.47 17.57
N ALA A 12 -3.46 -4.24 16.69
CA ALA A 12 -3.32 -3.92 15.29
C ALA A 12 -4.61 -4.22 14.50
N VAL A 13 -5.33 -5.29 14.88
CA VAL A 13 -6.67 -5.59 14.35
C VAL A 13 -7.61 -4.41 14.58
N ALA A 14 -7.67 -3.86 15.79
CA ALA A 14 -8.53 -2.71 16.09
C ALA A 14 -8.21 -1.45 15.27
N GLN A 15 -6.94 -1.23 14.89
CA GLN A 15 -6.52 -0.08 14.08
C GLN A 15 -6.75 -0.29 12.58
N MET A 16 -6.60 -1.52 12.09
CA MET A 16 -6.59 -1.83 10.67
C MET A 16 -7.95 -2.32 10.16
N LEU A 17 -8.71 -3.00 11.01
CA LEU A 17 -9.99 -3.60 10.71
C LEU A 17 -11.07 -2.86 11.50
N ASP A 18 -11.28 -1.59 11.13
CA ASP A 18 -12.42 -0.83 11.62
C ASP A 18 -13.72 -1.53 11.18
N GLY A 19 -14.61 -1.78 12.14
CA GLY A 19 -15.75 -2.68 11.99
C GLY A 19 -16.76 -2.22 10.96
N ASP A 20 -16.83 -0.92 10.68
CA ASP A 20 -17.73 -0.35 9.68
C ASP A 20 -17.18 -0.48 8.25
N ARG A 21 -15.85 -0.53 8.07
CA ARG A 21 -15.19 -0.64 6.76
C ARG A 21 -14.93 -2.07 6.33
N THR A 22 -14.71 -2.97 7.29
CA THR A 22 -14.26 -4.33 7.02
C THR A 22 -15.26 -5.40 7.45
N GLY A 23 -16.30 -5.03 8.20
CA GLY A 23 -17.30 -5.95 8.74
C GLY A 23 -16.77 -6.89 9.84
N TRP A 24 -15.54 -6.67 10.31
CA TRP A 24 -14.90 -7.44 11.37
C TRP A 24 -15.16 -6.81 12.74
N ARG A 25 -15.65 -7.60 13.70
CA ARG A 25 -16.02 -7.11 15.04
C ARG A 25 -15.35 -7.87 16.19
N ASP A 26 -14.54 -8.87 15.88
CA ASP A 26 -13.92 -9.74 16.88
C ASP A 26 -12.45 -9.35 17.08
N ASP A 27 -12.19 -8.55 18.10
CA ASP A 27 -10.92 -7.88 18.36
C ASP A 27 -9.95 -8.68 19.24
N ASN A 28 -10.33 -9.86 19.73
CA ASN A 28 -9.61 -10.56 20.80
C ASN A 28 -8.75 -11.76 20.37
N GLN A 29 -8.45 -11.90 19.07
CA GLN A 29 -7.63 -13.00 18.58
C GLN A 29 -6.60 -12.59 17.54
N ASP A 30 -5.51 -13.36 17.51
CA ASP A 30 -4.44 -13.24 16.53
C ASP A 30 -4.92 -13.71 15.15
N LEU A 31 -4.86 -12.82 14.16
CA LEU A 31 -5.32 -13.13 12.80
C LEU A 31 -4.14 -13.37 11.85
N PRO A 32 -4.13 -14.44 11.05
CA PRO A 32 -3.06 -14.63 10.08
C PRO A 32 -3.05 -13.52 9.02
N LEU A 33 -1.93 -12.82 8.91
CA LEU A 33 -1.69 -11.74 7.96
C LEU A 33 -0.70 -12.18 6.88
N PHE A 34 -1.00 -11.85 5.63
CA PHE A 34 0.01 -11.77 4.59
C PHE A 34 0.08 -10.34 4.06
N ALA A 35 1.31 -9.82 3.99
CA ALA A 35 1.57 -8.52 3.38
C ALA A 35 2.82 -8.59 2.50
N CYS A 36 2.77 -7.95 1.35
CA CYS A 36 3.94 -7.76 0.51
C CYS A 36 3.93 -6.38 -0.15
N GLY A 37 5.09 -5.88 -0.55
CA GLY A 37 5.15 -4.61 -1.21
C GLY A 37 6.53 -4.20 -1.73
N ILE A 38 6.49 -3.20 -2.59
CA ILE A 38 7.65 -2.50 -3.12
C ILE A 38 7.51 -1.04 -2.70
N SER A 39 8.60 -0.51 -2.14
CA SER A 39 8.76 0.91 -1.89
C SER A 39 10.07 1.36 -2.50
N LEU A 40 10.04 2.49 -3.19
CA LEU A 40 11.16 3.07 -3.91
C LEU A 40 11.18 4.57 -3.63
N VAL A 41 12.36 5.09 -3.32
CA VAL A 41 12.65 6.52 -3.28
C VAL A 41 13.90 6.73 -4.11
N VAL A 42 13.84 7.62 -5.11
CA VAL A 42 14.99 7.99 -5.93
C VAL A 42 15.23 9.48 -5.76
N ARG A 43 16.43 9.84 -5.32
CA ARG A 43 16.91 11.22 -5.21
C ARG A 43 18.01 11.46 -6.23
N PRO A 44 17.72 12.08 -7.38
CA PRO A 44 18.73 12.40 -8.37
C PRO A 44 19.78 13.39 -7.82
N HIS A 45 21.01 13.29 -8.31
CA HIS A 45 22.07 14.26 -7.99
C HIS A 45 21.88 15.60 -8.71
N ASN A 46 21.27 15.59 -9.91
CA ASN A 46 20.97 16.81 -10.65
C ASN A 46 19.79 17.54 -10.00
N PRO A 47 19.94 18.80 -9.56
CA PRO A 47 18.85 19.58 -8.95
C PRO A 47 17.63 19.78 -9.87
N MET A 48 17.84 19.76 -11.18
CA MET A 48 16.78 19.87 -12.19
C MET A 48 15.97 18.58 -12.36
N ALA A 49 16.41 17.46 -11.79
CA ALA A 49 15.67 16.20 -11.86
C ALA A 49 14.86 16.01 -10.56
N PRO A 50 13.54 15.74 -10.65
CA PRO A 50 12.69 15.61 -9.47
C PRO A 50 12.98 14.33 -8.69
N THR A 51 12.78 14.39 -7.38
CA THR A 51 12.73 13.19 -6.53
C THR A 51 11.45 12.43 -6.82
N VAL A 52 11.51 11.10 -6.91
CA VAL A 52 10.33 10.26 -7.11
C VAL A 52 10.19 9.26 -5.96
N HIS A 53 8.94 9.07 -5.54
CA HIS A 53 8.55 8.02 -4.62
C HIS A 53 7.47 7.14 -5.24
N LEU A 54 7.58 5.84 -4.99
CA LEU A 54 6.60 4.84 -5.39
C LEU A 54 6.41 3.87 -4.24
N ASN A 55 5.15 3.61 -3.90
CA ASN A 55 4.77 2.54 -2.99
C ASN A 55 3.67 1.71 -3.64
N CYS A 56 3.85 0.40 -3.69
CA CYS A 56 2.79 -0.54 -4.05
C CYS A 56 2.82 -1.68 -3.04
N ARG A 57 1.68 -1.96 -2.42
CA ARG A 57 1.54 -2.95 -1.35
C ARG A 57 0.23 -3.70 -1.48
N TYR A 58 0.28 -4.96 -1.08
CA TYR A 58 -0.84 -5.87 -0.96
C TYR A 58 -0.94 -6.37 0.47
N LEU A 59 -2.16 -6.48 0.97
CA LEU A 59 -2.43 -6.99 2.29
C LEU A 59 -3.68 -7.86 2.28
N GLU A 60 -3.60 -9.02 2.91
CA GLU A 60 -4.73 -9.92 3.16
C GLU A 60 -4.72 -10.46 4.59
N VAL A 61 -5.91 -10.54 5.17
CA VAL A 61 -6.17 -11.14 6.48
C VAL A 61 -7.03 -12.38 6.28
N LEU A 62 -6.58 -13.50 6.80
CA LEU A 62 -7.27 -14.79 6.68
C LEU A 62 -8.23 -14.99 7.85
N ASP A 63 -9.37 -15.62 7.57
CA ASP A 63 -10.29 -16.05 8.62
C ASP A 63 -9.71 -17.28 9.35
N PRO A 64 -9.43 -17.21 10.66
CA PRO A 64 -8.84 -18.32 11.40
C PRO A 64 -9.75 -19.55 11.45
N HIS A 65 -11.07 -19.38 11.27
CA HIS A 65 -12.06 -20.44 11.25
C HIS A 65 -12.30 -21.05 9.86
N SER A 66 -11.73 -20.48 8.81
CA SER A 66 -11.81 -21.06 7.46
C SER A 66 -10.93 -22.31 7.36
N GLN A 67 -11.52 -23.43 6.92
CA GLN A 67 -10.77 -24.64 6.59
C GLN A 67 -9.85 -24.43 5.37
N ASP A 68 -10.19 -23.48 4.50
CA ASP A 68 -9.34 -23.10 3.38
C ASP A 68 -8.68 -21.74 3.66
N LYS A 69 -7.44 -21.82 4.17
CA LYS A 69 -6.61 -20.66 4.51
C LYS A 69 -5.91 -20.06 3.28
N ARG A 70 -6.13 -20.57 2.07
CA ARG A 70 -5.44 -20.08 0.85
C ARG A 70 -6.39 -19.45 -0.17
N THR A 71 -7.68 -19.79 -0.17
CA THR A 71 -8.60 -19.35 -1.23
C THR A 71 -9.62 -18.30 -0.79
N ASN A 72 -9.78 -18.06 0.51
CA ASN A 72 -10.82 -17.17 1.01
C ASN A 72 -10.32 -16.18 2.08
N PRO A 73 -9.49 -15.18 1.69
CA PRO A 73 -9.13 -14.09 2.59
C PRO A 73 -10.37 -13.30 2.96
N LYS A 74 -10.55 -13.03 4.26
CA LYS A 74 -11.71 -12.30 4.79
C LYS A 74 -11.70 -10.85 4.33
N VAL A 75 -10.52 -10.24 4.41
CA VAL A 75 -10.28 -8.85 4.01
C VAL A 75 -9.01 -8.82 3.19
N ARG A 76 -9.05 -8.14 2.04
CA ARG A 76 -7.88 -7.91 1.20
C ARG A 76 -7.97 -6.55 0.54
N TRP A 77 -6.83 -5.88 0.40
CA TRP A 77 -6.75 -4.65 -0.38
C TRP A 77 -5.38 -4.45 -0.98
N PHE A 78 -5.37 -3.74 -2.09
CA PHE A 78 -4.17 -3.13 -2.64
C PHE A 78 -4.10 -1.69 -2.18
N GLY A 79 -2.90 -1.22 -1.90
CA GLY A 79 -2.63 0.17 -1.60
C GLY A 79 -1.37 0.60 -2.33
N GLY A 80 -1.32 1.86 -2.75
CA GLY A 80 -0.14 2.36 -3.41
C GLY A 80 -0.36 3.69 -4.10
N GLY A 81 0.69 4.14 -4.76
CA GLY A 81 0.75 5.39 -5.49
C GLY A 81 2.18 5.72 -5.86
N ALA A 82 2.31 6.66 -6.78
CA ALA A 82 3.58 7.28 -7.12
C ALA A 82 3.42 8.80 -7.02
N ASP A 83 4.46 9.48 -6.59
CA ASP A 83 4.50 10.93 -6.47
C ASP A 83 5.85 11.48 -6.93
N LEU A 84 5.82 12.73 -7.40
CA LEU A 84 6.99 13.52 -7.79
C LEU A 84 7.15 14.69 -6.81
N THR A 85 8.37 14.86 -6.31
CA THR A 85 8.79 15.97 -5.47
C THR A 85 9.92 16.73 -6.17
N PRO A 86 9.60 17.75 -6.99
CA PRO A 86 10.61 18.59 -7.64
C PRO A 86 11.34 19.46 -6.63
N SER A 87 12.64 19.71 -6.86
CA SER A 87 13.45 20.60 -6.02
C SER A 87 13.16 22.07 -6.34
N ASP A 88 12.90 22.38 -7.62
CA ASP A 88 12.52 23.69 -8.11
C ASP A 88 11.14 23.61 -8.78
N LEU A 89 10.19 24.43 -8.32
CA LEU A 89 8.85 24.49 -8.89
C LEU A 89 8.78 25.58 -9.95
N LEU A 90 8.76 25.19 -11.22
CA LEU A 90 8.46 26.10 -12.33
C LEU A 90 6.93 26.17 -12.55
N PRO A 91 6.36 27.36 -12.84
CA PRO A 91 4.91 27.52 -13.06
C PRO A 91 4.32 26.65 -14.17
N TRP A 92 5.17 26.18 -15.10
CA TRP A 92 4.82 25.26 -16.16
C TRP A 92 5.84 24.12 -16.20
N ASP A 93 5.58 23.06 -15.43
CA ASP A 93 6.47 21.89 -15.39
C ASP A 93 5.96 20.80 -16.36
N PRO A 94 6.63 20.58 -17.51
CA PRO A 94 6.26 19.52 -18.44
C PRO A 94 6.43 18.12 -17.85
N ASP A 95 7.33 17.94 -16.88
CA ASP A 95 7.59 16.63 -16.27
C ASP A 95 6.42 16.21 -15.38
N ALA A 96 5.84 17.15 -14.64
CA ALA A 96 4.62 16.91 -13.87
C ALA A 96 3.44 16.52 -14.79
N GLN A 97 3.26 17.23 -15.91
CA GLN A 97 2.21 16.91 -16.88
C GLN A 97 2.43 15.52 -17.51
N HIS A 98 3.66 15.20 -17.87
CA HIS A 98 4.03 13.91 -18.42
C HIS A 98 3.75 12.77 -17.43
N PHE A 99 4.19 12.93 -16.18
CA PHE A 99 3.97 11.97 -15.11
C PHE A 99 2.50 11.71 -14.82
N HIS A 100 1.70 12.76 -14.63
CA HIS A 100 0.26 12.61 -14.39
C HIS A 100 -0.48 12.02 -15.59
N THR A 101 -0.07 12.35 -16.82
CA THR A 101 -0.64 11.76 -18.03
C THR A 101 -0.39 10.26 -18.07
N LEU A 102 0.86 9.83 -17.85
CA LEU A 102 1.21 8.40 -17.82
C LEU A 102 0.47 7.65 -16.71
N LEU A 103 0.42 8.20 -15.49
CA LEU A 103 -0.32 7.60 -14.38
C LEU A 103 -1.82 7.46 -14.68
N LYS A 104 -2.41 8.41 -15.41
CA LYS A 104 -3.82 8.36 -15.80
C LYS A 104 -4.08 7.36 -16.93
N THR A 105 -3.09 7.10 -17.79
CA THR A 105 -3.20 6.13 -18.89
C THR A 105 -3.02 4.69 -18.41
N LEU A 106 -2.27 4.47 -17.33
CA LEU A 106 -2.19 3.16 -16.66
C LEU A 106 -3.59 2.77 -16.16
N ARG A 107 -4.21 1.80 -16.83
CA ARG A 107 -5.47 1.16 -16.45
C ARG A 107 -5.21 -0.20 -15.84
#